data_AF-A0A6G6AWT2-F1
#
_entry.id   AF-A0A6G6AWT2-F1
#
_cell.length_a   1.000
_cell.length_b   1.000
_cell.length_c   1.000
_cell.angle_alpha   90.00
_cell.angle_beta   90.00
_cell.angle_gamma   90.00
#
_symmetry.space_group_name_H-M   'P 1'
#
loop_
_entity.id
_entity.type
_entity.pdbx_description
1 polymer ?
#
loop_
_entity_poly.entity_id
_entity_poly.type
_entity_poly.pdbx_seq_one_letter_code
_entity_poly.pdbx_strand_id
1 'polypeptide(L)' 'MVHDQLRQTGLSQSASDYAMIYFSDRYQYALEHMRFARSAEVIAEYVFNGVLSEWTKQLRRQEVKGGD' A
#
# COMPACT_ATOMS: atom_id res chain seq x y z
N MET A 1 5.02 7.31 8.51
CA MET A 1 3.61 6.96 8.80
C MET A 1 3.10 5.80 7.93
N VAL A 2 3.10 5.83 6.58
CA VAL A 2 2.76 4.62 5.78
C VAL A 2 4.01 3.78 5.42
N HIS A 3 5.10 4.41 4.98
CA HIS A 3 6.36 3.72 4.70
C HIS A 3 6.92 2.99 5.94
N ASP A 4 6.95 3.67 7.08
CA ASP A 4 7.39 3.06 8.35
C ASP A 4 6.51 1.88 8.78
N GLN A 5 5.20 1.94 8.52
CA GLN A 5 4.29 0.82 8.81
C GLN A 5 4.58 -0.39 7.90
N LEU A 6 4.92 -0.16 6.62
CA LEU A 6 5.33 -1.23 5.70
C LEU A 6 6.62 -1.91 6.19
N ARG A 7 7.56 -1.13 6.74
CA ARG A 7 8.78 -1.67 7.35
C ARG A 7 8.46 -2.51 8.58
N GLN A 8 7.50 -2.07 9.41
CA GLN A 8 7.05 -2.79 10.59
C GLN A 8 6.31 -4.10 10.25
N THR A 9 5.68 -4.22 9.08
CA THR A 9 5.08 -5.48 8.62
C THR A 9 6.08 -6.46 7.99
N GLY A 10 7.38 -6.14 8.02
CA GLY A 10 8.46 -7.01 7.60
C GLY A 10 8.91 -6.83 6.15
N LEU A 11 8.44 -5.79 5.44
CA LEU A 11 8.99 -5.47 4.12
C LEU A 11 10.43 -4.96 4.25
N SER A 12 11.30 -5.42 3.34
CA SER A 12 12.64 -4.86 3.19
C SER A 12 12.56 -3.39 2.75
N GLN A 13 13.65 -2.63 2.91
CA GLN A 13 13.69 -1.22 2.51
C GLN A 13 13.27 -1.04 1.04
N SER A 14 13.87 -1.82 0.15
CA SER A 14 13.57 -1.78 -1.28
C SER A 14 12.13 -2.21 -1.60
N ALA A 15 11.57 -3.18 -0.87
CA ALA A 15 10.17 -3.57 -1.02
C ALA A 15 9.22 -2.46 -0.54
N SER A 16 9.54 -1.78 0.56
CA SER A 16 8.77 -0.63 1.05
C SER A 16 8.84 0.53 0.07
N ASP A 17 10.03 0.86 -0.46
CA ASP A 17 10.22 1.93 -1.45
C ASP A 17 9.44 1.64 -2.74
N TYR A 18 9.44 0.38 -3.19
CA TYR A 18 8.67 -0.02 -4.35
C TYR A 18 7.17 -0.01 -4.08
N ALA A 19 6.70 -0.47 -2.92
CA ALA A 19 5.29 -0.42 -2.57
C ALA A 19 4.74 1.02 -2.55
N MET A 20 5.56 2.00 -2.18
CA MET A 20 5.17 3.41 -2.17
C MET A 20 4.80 3.98 -3.55
N ILE A 21 5.08 3.29 -4.68
CA ILE A 21 4.58 3.74 -5.99
C ILE A 21 3.04 3.79 -6.04
N TYR A 22 2.37 2.96 -5.23
CA TYR A 22 0.90 2.92 -5.16
C TYR A 22 0.32 3.99 -4.23
N PHE A 23 1.18 4.70 -3.47
CA PHE A 23 0.72 5.60 -2.43
C PHE A 23 -0.15 6.72 -2.98
N SER A 24 0.31 7.42 -4.02
CA SER A 24 -0.41 8.58 -4.58
C SER A 24 -1.80 8.20 -5.07
N ASP A 25 -1.92 7.11 -5.82
CA ASP A 25 -3.20 6.63 -6.35
C ASP A 25 -4.17 6.25 -5.22
N ARG A 26 -3.66 5.55 -4.20
CA ARG A 26 -4.48 5.13 -3.05
C ARG A 26 -4.89 6.31 -2.18
N TYR A 27 -4.00 7.28 -1.99
CA TYR A 27 -4.27 8.50 -1.24
C TYR A 27 -5.31 9.36 -1.95
N GLN A 28 -5.16 9.58 -3.26
CA GLN A 28 -6.12 10.35 -4.05
C GLN A 28 -7.50 9.69 -4.05
N TYR A 29 -7.56 8.38 -4.24
CA TYR A 29 -8.82 7.62 -4.16
C TYR A 29 -9.49 7.78 -2.78
N ALA A 30 -8.71 7.75 -1.70
CA ALA A 30 -9.24 7.96 -0.36
C ALA A 30 -9.85 9.36 -0.21
N LEU A 31 -9.21 10.40 -0.74
CA LEU A 31 -9.75 11.77 -0.69
C LEU A 31 -11.04 11.94 -1.49
N GLU A 32 -11.14 11.26 -2.64
CA GLU A 32 -12.32 11.33 -3.51
C GLU A 32 -13.53 10.58 -2.92
N HIS A 33 -13.27 9.46 -2.25
CA HIS A 33 -14.33 8.53 -1.83
C HIS A 33 -14.60 8.49 -0.32
N MET A 34 -13.68 8.97 0.52
CA MET A 34 -13.82 8.96 1.99
C MET A 34 -14.13 10.35 2.57
N ARG A 35 -15.03 11.10 1.92
CA ARG A 35 -15.46 12.46 2.33
C ARG A 35 -16.05 12.53 3.76
N PHE A 36 -16.43 11.38 4.32
CA PHE A 36 -16.97 11.23 5.68
C PHE A 36 -15.97 10.55 6.65
N ALA A 37 -14.70 10.41 6.27
CA ALA A 37 -13.68 9.89 7.18
C ALA A 37 -13.65 10.73 8.46
N ARG A 38 -13.76 10.06 9.61
CA ARG A 38 -13.87 10.72 10.91
C ARG A 38 -12.53 11.21 11.45
N SER A 39 -11.41 10.78 10.88
CA SER A 39 -10.07 11.26 11.19
C SER A 39 -9.09 11.00 10.04
N ALA A 40 -7.93 11.65 10.11
CA ALA A 40 -6.82 11.40 9.21
C ALA A 40 -6.25 9.97 9.38
N GLU A 41 -6.38 9.35 10.55
CA GLU A 41 -5.92 7.96 10.76
C GLU A 41 -6.72 6.97 9.91
N VAL A 42 -8.03 7.18 9.76
CA VAL A 42 -8.88 6.34 8.90
C VAL A 42 -8.42 6.40 7.45
N ILE A 43 -8.05 7.59 6.98
CA ILE A 43 -7.50 7.76 5.62
C ILE A 43 -6.14 7.07 5.52
N ALA A 44 -5.26 7.27 6.51
CA ALA A 44 -3.93 6.65 6.52
C ALA A 44 -4.00 5.12 6.53
N GLU A 45 -4.91 4.53 7.30
CA GLU A 45 -5.14 3.08 7.36
C GLU A 45 -5.66 2.54 6.02
N TYR A 46 -6.63 3.22 5.40
CA TYR A 46 -7.12 2.85 4.07
C TYR A 46 -5.98 2.84 3.05
N VAL A 47 -5.15 3.88 3.04
CA VAL A 47 -4.04 4.03 2.10
C VAL A 47 -2.98 2.97 2.34
N PHE A 48 -2.62 2.71 3.59
CA PHE A 48 -1.70 1.63 3.96
C PHE A 48 -2.20 0.27 3.45
N ASN A 49 -3.46 -0.08 3.73
CA ASN A 49 -4.07 -1.33 3.29
C ASN A 49 -4.12 -1.43 1.75
N GLY A 50 -4.42 -0.32 1.08
CA GLY A 50 -4.42 -0.23 -0.37
C GLY A 50 -3.04 -0.48 -1.00
N VAL A 51 -2.00 0.13 -0.42
CA VAL A 51 -0.61 -0.05 -0.87
C VAL A 51 -0.14 -1.49 -0.64
N LEU A 52 -0.37 -2.04 0.55
CA LEU A 52 0.02 -3.41 0.88
C LEU A 52 -0.68 -4.44 -0.03
N SER A 53 -1.96 -4.21 -0.35
CA SER A 53 -2.72 -5.08 -1.25
C SER A 53 -2.15 -5.09 -2.67
N GLU A 54 -1.82 -3.93 -3.25
CA GLU A 54 -1.21 -3.86 -4.58
C GLU A 54 0.17 -4.51 -4.63
N TRP A 55 1.00 -4.26 -3.63
CA TRP A 55 2.29 -4.93 -3.50
C TRP A 55 2.15 -6.46 -3.42
N THR A 56 1.23 -6.96 -2.60
CA THR A 56 1.01 -8.41 -2.48
C THR A 56 0.49 -9.04 -3.78
N LYS A 57 -0.34 -8.31 -4.55
CA LYS A 57 -0.79 -8.75 -5.88
C LYS A 57 0.37 -8.84 -6.87
N GLN A 58 1.29 -7.88 -6.84
CA GLN A 58 2.52 -7.89 -7.66
C GLN A 58 3.38 -9.12 -7.34
N LEU A 59 3.65 -9.37 -6.05
CA LEU A 59 4.44 -10.53 -5.62
C LEU A 59 3.84 -11.84 -6.14
N ARG A 60 2.55 -12.07 -5.93
CA ARG A 60 1.87 -13.27 -6.44
C ARG A 60 1.95 -13.41 -7.96
N ARG A 61 1.88 -12.30 -8.70
CA ARG A 61 2.02 -12.33 -10.17
C ARG A 61 3.44 -12.69 -10.61
N GLN A 62 4.46 -12.31 -9.84
CA GLN A 62 5.84 -12.67 -10.13
C GLN A 62 6.12 -14.14 -9.79
N GLU A 63 5.60 -14.65 -8.67
CA GLU A 63 5.70 -16.07 -8.30
C GLU A 63 5.07 -16.98 -9.35
N VAL A 64 3.90 -16.60 -9.88
CA VAL A 64 3.22 -17.36 -10.95
C VAL A 64 3.99 -17.32 -12.28
N LYS A 65 4.77 -16.26 -12.55
CA LYS A 65 5.53 -16.11 -13.80
C LYS A 65 6.94 -16.71 -13.75
N GLY A 66 7.50 -16.96 -12.58
CA GLY A 66 8.84 -17.52 -12.40
C GLY A 66 8.89 -19.05 -12.31
N GLY A 67 7.76 -19.73 -12.56
CA GLY A 67 7.59 -21.17 -12.41
C GLY A 67 7.49 -21.97 -13.71
N ASP A 68 8.11 -21.50 -14.81
CA ASP A 68 8.27 -22.23 -16.09
C ASP A 68 9.75 -22.53 -16.36
#